data_AF-A0A6I2IL65-F1
#
_entry.id   AF-A0A6I2IL65-F1
#
_cell.length_a   1.000
_cell.length_b   1.000
_cell.length_c   1.000
_cell.angle_alpha   90.00
_cell.angle_beta   90.00
_cell.angle_gamma   90.00
#
_symmetry.space_group_name_H-M   'P 1'
#
loop_
_entity.id
_entity.type
_entity.pdbx_description
1 polymer ?
#
loop_
_entity_poly.entity_id
_entity_poly.type
_entity_poly.pdbx_seq_one_letter_code
_entity_poly.pdbx_strand_id
1 'polypeptide(L)'
;MEMYENENDQVDAIKRFFVENGKALAVGVILGVGALVGWRYWNSHQADSARDASLTYENTVSAIRADQPQTLAAAEKFAADNKNTYGALAALEVAQQFVDKNELDKAAAQLTQGLSAASDENLKAVINLRLARIQVQQKKADDALKTLDTVKGEGFAAIVADLRGEALLSKGDKQGARSAWEAGVKSNASPALSEMMQMKINNLSV
;
A
#
# COMPACT_ATOMS: atom_id res chain seq x y z
N MET A 1 29.44 -30.23 54.69
CA MET A 1 30.31 -31.21 54.01
C MET A 1 29.84 -32.57 54.50
N GLU A 2 29.26 -33.46 53.71
CA GLU A 2 29.26 -33.62 52.24
C GLU A 2 27.90 -34.17 51.78
N MET A 3 27.30 -33.53 50.77
CA MET A 3 26.20 -34.12 50.00
C MET A 3 26.84 -35.14 49.06
N TYR A 4 26.84 -36.41 49.47
CA TYR A 4 27.09 -37.50 48.54
C TYR A 4 25.82 -37.70 47.71
N GLU A 5 25.69 -36.93 46.63
CA GLU A 5 24.86 -37.35 45.50
C GLU A 5 25.52 -38.58 44.89
N ASN A 6 24.99 -39.74 45.21
CA ASN A 6 25.44 -41.02 44.68
C ASN A 6 25.14 -41.03 43.18
N GLU A 7 26.17 -41.04 42.32
CA GLU A 7 26.05 -40.98 40.86
C GLU A 7 25.11 -42.05 40.29
N ASN A 8 25.02 -43.22 40.95
CA ASN A 8 24.13 -44.30 40.57
C ASN A 8 22.63 -43.96 40.74
N ASP A 9 22.27 -43.19 41.77
CA ASP A 9 20.86 -42.86 42.06
C ASP A 9 20.33 -41.78 41.10
N GLN A 10 21.19 -40.86 40.65
CA GLN A 10 20.83 -39.90 39.59
C GLN A 10 20.59 -40.59 38.24
N VAL A 11 21.43 -41.56 37.89
CA VAL A 11 21.29 -42.31 36.62
C VAL A 11 20.00 -43.11 36.59
N ASP A 12 19.60 -43.73 37.70
CA ASP A 12 18.36 -44.49 37.78
C ASP A 12 17.11 -43.59 37.79
N ALA A 13 17.18 -42.41 38.39
CA ALA A 13 16.11 -41.41 38.32
C ALA A 13 15.90 -40.91 36.88
N ILE A 14 16.98 -40.65 36.14
CA ILE A 14 16.92 -40.25 34.73
C ILE A 14 16.34 -41.38 33.87
N LYS A 15 16.79 -42.63 34.07
CA LYS A 15 16.24 -43.79 33.34
C LYS A 15 14.74 -43.94 33.58
N ARG A 16 14.27 -43.85 34.82
CA ARG A 16 12.84 -43.93 35.16
C ARG A 16 12.04 -42.80 34.50
N PHE A 17 12.56 -41.57 34.53
CA PHE A 17 11.91 -40.44 33.88
C PHE A 17 11.67 -40.68 32.38
N PHE A 18 12.68 -41.18 31.64
CA PHE A 18 12.54 -41.48 30.22
C PHE A 18 11.65 -42.70 29.93
N VAL A 19 11.66 -43.72 30.80
CA VAL A 19 10.77 -44.87 30.67
C VAL A 19 9.31 -44.47 30.90
N GLU A 20 9.04 -43.62 31.89
CA GLU A 20 7.69 -43.15 32.23
C GLU A 20 7.16 -42.11 31.24
N ASN A 21 8.01 -41.19 30.77
CA ASN A 21 7.60 -40.04 29.94
C ASN A 21 7.97 -40.16 28.46
N GLY A 22 8.68 -41.22 28.04
CA GLY A 22 9.25 -41.35 26.71
C GLY A 22 8.24 -41.23 25.57
N LYS A 23 7.00 -41.71 25.75
CA LYS A 23 5.91 -41.52 24.77
C LYS A 23 5.51 -40.05 24.62
N ALA A 24 5.36 -39.33 25.73
CA ALA A 24 5.00 -37.90 25.72
C ALA A 24 6.13 -37.04 25.15
N LEU A 25 7.38 -37.36 25.48
CA LEU A 25 8.56 -36.71 24.89
C LEU A 25 8.65 -36.93 23.38
N ALA A 26 8.43 -38.16 22.91
CA ALA A 26 8.42 -38.46 21.48
C ALA A 26 7.32 -37.69 20.73
N VAL A 27 6.10 -37.64 21.28
CA VAL A 27 5.00 -36.84 20.71
C VAL A 27 5.35 -35.36 20.71
N GLY A 28 5.89 -34.82 21.82
CA GLY A 28 6.30 -33.42 21.93
C GLY A 28 7.37 -33.04 20.91
N VAL A 29 8.36 -33.91 20.68
CA VAL A 29 9.41 -33.69 19.66
C VAL A 29 8.80 -33.70 18.25
N ILE A 30 7.94 -34.66 17.92
CA ILE A 30 7.29 -34.73 16.59
C ILE A 30 6.45 -33.48 16.33
N LEU A 31 5.66 -33.05 17.33
CA LEU A 31 4.85 -31.84 17.23
C LEU A 31 5.72 -30.59 17.09
N GLY A 32 6.79 -30.49 17.87
CA GLY A 32 7.73 -29.36 17.80
C GLY A 32 8.42 -29.26 16.44
N VAL A 33 8.91 -30.38 15.90
CA VAL A 33 9.53 -30.43 14.56
C VAL A 33 8.51 -30.12 13.48
N GLY A 34 7.30 -30.69 13.56
CA GLY A 34 6.22 -30.40 12.60
C GLY A 34 5.84 -28.93 12.57
N ALA A 35 5.71 -28.29 13.74
CA ALA A 35 5.44 -26.86 13.85
C ALA A 35 6.57 -26.01 13.26
N LEU A 36 7.83 -26.33 13.55
CA LEU A 36 9.00 -25.62 13.01
C LEU A 36 9.12 -25.75 11.49
N VAL A 37 8.92 -26.96 10.95
CA VAL A 37 8.95 -27.20 9.49
C VAL A 37 7.80 -26.48 8.80
N GLY A 38 6.59 -26.56 9.35
CA GLY A 38 5.42 -25.84 8.84
C GLY A 38 5.62 -24.32 8.83
N TRP A 39 6.13 -23.76 9.92
CA TRP A 39 6.44 -22.33 10.01
C TRP A 39 7.55 -21.90 9.04
N ARG A 40 8.62 -22.70 8.94
CA ARG A 40 9.72 -22.42 8.00
C ARG A 40 9.26 -22.48 6.55
N TYR A 41 8.44 -23.48 6.18
CA TYR A 41 7.89 -23.62 4.83
C TYR A 41 7.01 -22.43 4.46
N TRP A 42 6.12 -22.00 5.37
CA TRP A 42 5.33 -20.78 5.17
C TRP A 42 6.26 -19.58 4.94
N ASN A 43 7.20 -19.36 5.85
CA ASN A 43 8.08 -18.19 5.80
C ASN A 43 8.94 -18.16 4.51
N SER A 44 9.49 -19.30 4.08
CA SER A 44 10.25 -19.38 2.82
C SER A 44 9.36 -19.12 1.62
N HIS A 45 8.16 -19.72 1.58
CA HIS A 45 7.22 -19.52 0.48
C HIS A 45 6.80 -18.05 0.34
N GLN A 46 6.60 -17.36 1.47
CA GLN A 46 6.26 -15.94 1.48
C GLN A 46 7.43 -15.06 1.02
N ALA A 47 8.67 -15.41 1.43
CA ALA A 47 9.87 -14.69 1.00
C ALA A 47 10.16 -14.89 -0.50
N ASP A 48 10.05 -16.13 -1.00
CA ASP A 48 10.25 -16.45 -2.41
C ASP A 48 9.18 -15.79 -3.28
N SER A 49 7.91 -15.83 -2.86
CA SER A 49 6.82 -15.14 -3.56
C SER A 49 7.02 -13.62 -3.63
N ALA A 50 7.49 -12.99 -2.54
CA ALA A 50 7.78 -11.55 -2.54
C ALA A 50 8.95 -11.19 -3.47
N ARG A 51 9.96 -12.06 -3.56
CA ARG A 51 11.10 -11.88 -4.48
C ARG A 51 10.68 -12.03 -5.94
N ASP A 52 9.89 -13.05 -6.25
CA ASP A 52 9.39 -13.30 -7.61
C ASP A 52 8.45 -12.17 -8.07
N ALA A 53 7.57 -11.69 -7.19
CA ALA A 53 6.70 -10.55 -7.47
C ALA A 53 7.50 -9.27 -7.73
N SER A 54 8.59 -9.04 -6.99
CA SER A 54 9.49 -7.90 -7.19
C SER A 54 10.19 -7.93 -8.54
N LEU A 55 10.82 -9.07 -8.88
CA LEU A 55 11.51 -9.24 -10.17
C LEU A 55 10.54 -9.13 -11.35
N THR A 56 9.36 -9.74 -11.22
CA THR A 56 8.34 -9.67 -12.27
C THR A 56 7.80 -8.26 -12.41
N TYR A 57 7.59 -7.54 -11.30
CA TYR A 57 7.22 -6.12 -11.31
C TYR A 57 8.26 -5.28 -12.05
N GLU A 58 9.53 -5.40 -11.69
CA GLU A 58 10.62 -4.63 -12.31
C GLU A 58 10.65 -4.89 -13.82
N ASN A 59 10.61 -6.15 -14.24
CA ASN A 59 10.60 -6.52 -15.66
C ASN A 59 9.36 -6.01 -16.40
N THR A 60 8.18 -6.07 -15.75
CA THR A 60 6.92 -5.69 -16.40
C THR A 60 6.77 -4.18 -16.52
N VAL A 61 7.09 -3.43 -15.45
CA VAL A 61 6.97 -1.97 -15.43
C VAL A 61 8.06 -1.31 -16.26
N SER A 62 9.31 -1.76 -16.19
CA SER A 62 10.40 -1.22 -17.03
C SER A 62 10.20 -1.51 -18.52
N ALA A 63 9.44 -2.56 -18.85
CA ALA A 63 9.08 -2.89 -20.23
C ALA A 63 7.93 -2.03 -20.77
N ILE A 64 7.21 -1.24 -19.94
CA ILE A 64 6.13 -0.37 -20.44
C ILE A 64 6.73 0.64 -21.41
N ARG A 65 6.29 0.57 -22.67
CA ARG A 65 6.67 1.51 -23.71
C ARG A 65 5.43 2.07 -24.40
N ALA A 66 5.41 3.40 -24.56
CA ALA A 66 4.26 4.10 -25.13
C ALA A 66 3.95 3.63 -26.57
N ASP A 67 4.96 3.22 -27.34
CA ASP A 67 4.87 2.74 -28.72
C ASP A 67 4.52 1.24 -28.83
N GLN A 68 4.42 0.50 -27.71
CA GLN A 68 4.14 -0.95 -27.71
C GLN A 68 2.92 -1.29 -26.85
N PRO A 69 1.70 -1.32 -27.41
CA PRO A 69 0.47 -1.57 -26.65
C PRO A 69 0.47 -2.89 -25.84
N GLN A 70 1.19 -3.91 -26.32
CA GLN A 70 1.31 -5.21 -25.67
C GLN A 70 1.98 -5.13 -24.30
N THR A 71 2.90 -4.19 -24.10
CA THR A 71 3.61 -4.03 -22.81
C THR A 71 2.68 -3.42 -21.76
N LEU A 72 1.76 -2.54 -22.18
CA LEU A 72 0.73 -1.99 -21.28
C LEU A 72 -0.27 -3.08 -20.86
N ALA A 73 -0.71 -3.92 -21.80
CA ALA A 73 -1.60 -5.05 -21.49
C ALA A 73 -0.96 -6.06 -20.52
N ALA A 74 0.34 -6.31 -20.66
CA ALA A 74 1.08 -7.16 -19.72
C ALA A 74 1.12 -6.54 -18.30
N ALA A 75 1.31 -5.22 -18.20
CA ALA A 75 1.29 -4.50 -16.93
C ALA A 75 -0.10 -4.46 -16.28
N GLU A 76 -1.16 -4.25 -17.07
CA GLU A 76 -2.56 -4.36 -16.61
C GLU A 76 -2.83 -5.74 -16.01
N LYS A 77 -2.44 -6.80 -16.74
CA LYS A 77 -2.59 -8.17 -16.29
C LYS A 77 -1.82 -8.44 -15.00
N PHE A 78 -0.57 -7.98 -14.92
CA PHE A 78 0.23 -8.11 -13.70
C PHE A 78 -0.44 -7.41 -12.50
N ALA A 79 -0.92 -6.19 -12.68
CA ALA A 79 -1.65 -5.45 -11.65
C ALA A 79 -2.96 -6.15 -11.24
N ALA A 80 -3.62 -6.87 -12.16
CA ALA A 80 -4.85 -7.61 -11.87
C ALA A 80 -4.57 -8.89 -11.08
N ASP A 81 -3.55 -9.64 -11.49
CA ASP A 81 -3.21 -10.94 -10.94
C ASP A 81 -2.53 -10.83 -9.56
N ASN A 82 -1.91 -9.70 -9.23
CA ASN A 82 -1.18 -9.50 -7.97
C ASN A 82 -1.95 -8.62 -6.97
N LYS A 83 -2.42 -9.20 -5.87
CA LYS A 83 -3.10 -8.48 -4.76
C LYS A 83 -2.14 -8.15 -3.63
N ASN A 84 -1.08 -7.42 -3.96
CA ASN A 84 -0.02 -7.00 -3.03
C ASN A 84 0.51 -5.61 -3.43
N THR A 85 1.51 -5.11 -2.69
CA THR A 85 2.15 -3.81 -2.95
C THR A 85 2.62 -3.66 -4.40
N TYR A 86 3.20 -4.71 -5.00
CA TYR A 86 3.69 -4.66 -6.38
C TYR A 86 2.56 -4.54 -7.40
N GLY A 87 1.43 -5.22 -7.18
CA GLY A 87 0.24 -5.04 -8.02
C GLY A 87 -0.35 -3.63 -7.91
N ALA A 88 -0.35 -3.05 -6.70
CA ALA A 88 -0.76 -1.67 -6.49
C ALA A 88 0.17 -0.64 -7.16
N LEU A 89 1.49 -0.86 -7.10
CA LEU A 89 2.47 -0.04 -7.81
C LEU A 89 2.32 -0.16 -9.33
N ALA A 90 2.15 -1.38 -9.86
CA ALA A 90 1.93 -1.57 -11.29
C ALA A 90 0.63 -0.86 -11.75
N ALA A 91 -0.41 -0.89 -10.92
CA ALA A 91 -1.64 -0.15 -11.20
C ALA A 91 -1.41 1.37 -11.27
N LEU A 92 -0.53 1.94 -10.44
CA LEU A 92 -0.17 3.36 -10.52
C LEU A 92 0.52 3.71 -11.83
N GLU A 93 1.42 2.85 -12.31
CA GLU A 93 2.16 3.05 -13.56
C GLU A 93 1.25 2.91 -14.80
N VAL A 94 0.39 1.89 -14.81
CA VAL A 94 -0.64 1.70 -15.85
C VAL A 94 -1.60 2.89 -15.88
N ALA A 95 -2.05 3.37 -14.72
CA ALA A 95 -2.91 4.54 -14.63
C ALA A 95 -2.24 5.79 -15.22
N GLN A 96 -0.94 5.98 -15.01
CA GLN A 96 -0.18 7.08 -15.61
C GLN A 96 -0.21 6.99 -17.14
N GLN A 97 0.02 5.81 -17.72
CA GLN A 97 -0.05 5.61 -19.17
C GLN A 97 -1.43 5.97 -19.75
N PHE A 98 -2.50 5.65 -19.02
CA PHE A 98 -3.85 6.05 -19.41
C PHE A 98 -4.09 7.56 -19.30
N VAL A 99 -3.56 8.21 -18.25
CA VAL A 99 -3.62 9.68 -18.14
C VAL A 99 -2.88 10.34 -19.30
N ASP A 100 -1.70 9.86 -19.68
CA ASP A 100 -0.92 10.41 -20.80
C ASP A 100 -1.66 10.28 -22.14
N LYS A 101 -2.50 9.26 -22.28
CA LYS A 101 -3.39 9.03 -23.44
C LYS A 101 -4.76 9.73 -23.30
N ASN A 102 -4.97 10.51 -22.24
CA ASN A 102 -6.24 11.14 -21.89
C ASN A 102 -7.42 10.14 -21.70
N GLU A 103 -7.12 8.88 -21.41
CA GLU A 103 -8.10 7.81 -21.13
C GLU A 103 -8.46 7.79 -19.64
N LEU A 104 -8.98 8.91 -19.13
CA LEU A 104 -9.17 9.16 -17.69
C LEU A 104 -10.05 8.11 -16.98
N ASP A 105 -11.06 7.56 -17.66
CA ASP A 105 -11.92 6.53 -17.05
C ASP A 105 -11.16 5.22 -16.82
N LYS A 106 -10.26 4.83 -17.74
CA LYS A 106 -9.41 3.66 -17.55
C LYS A 106 -8.38 3.89 -16.45
N ALA A 107 -7.80 5.10 -16.40
CA ALA A 107 -6.88 5.48 -15.33
C ALA A 107 -7.56 5.41 -13.95
N ALA A 108 -8.77 5.94 -13.82
CA ALA A 108 -9.54 5.87 -12.58
C ALA A 108 -9.84 4.42 -12.17
N ALA A 109 -10.30 3.58 -13.11
CA ALA A 109 -10.55 2.16 -12.84
C ALA A 109 -9.29 1.43 -12.38
N GLN A 110 -8.15 1.71 -13.01
CA GLN A 110 -6.87 1.11 -12.63
C GLN A 110 -6.44 1.53 -11.21
N LEU A 111 -6.60 2.80 -10.84
CA LEU A 111 -6.32 3.27 -9.48
C LEU A 111 -7.24 2.64 -8.45
N THR A 112 -8.54 2.49 -8.75
CA THR A 112 -9.49 1.77 -7.86
C THR A 112 -9.07 0.31 -7.66
N GLN A 113 -8.61 -0.36 -8.72
CA GLN A 113 -8.05 -1.70 -8.62
C GLN A 113 -6.79 -1.71 -7.73
N GLY A 114 -5.86 -0.77 -7.93
CA GLY A 114 -4.66 -0.64 -7.10
C GLY A 114 -4.99 -0.41 -5.62
N LEU A 115 -6.03 0.36 -5.31
CA LEU A 115 -6.49 0.60 -3.95
C LEU A 115 -6.92 -0.70 -3.26
N SER A 116 -7.57 -1.60 -3.99
CA SER A 116 -7.99 -2.91 -3.46
C SER A 116 -6.81 -3.87 -3.17
N ALA A 117 -5.66 -3.64 -3.83
CA ALA A 117 -4.45 -4.45 -3.65
C ALA A 117 -3.49 -3.87 -2.58
N ALA A 118 -3.59 -2.56 -2.29
CA ALA A 118 -2.73 -1.88 -1.34
C ALA A 118 -3.11 -2.21 0.12
N SER A 119 -2.14 -2.66 0.93
CA SER A 119 -2.29 -2.86 2.37
C SER A 119 -1.79 -1.68 3.21
N ASP A 120 -0.76 -0.97 2.72
CA ASP A 120 -0.16 0.19 3.38
C ASP A 120 -1.01 1.45 3.24
N GLU A 121 -1.24 2.16 4.36
CA GLU A 121 -2.11 3.34 4.39
C GLU A 121 -1.49 4.54 3.65
N ASN A 122 -0.17 4.68 3.60
CA ASN A 122 0.47 5.75 2.82
C ASN A 122 0.32 5.50 1.33
N LEU A 123 0.46 4.24 0.88
CA LEU A 123 0.22 3.87 -0.50
C LEU A 123 -1.24 4.10 -0.90
N LYS A 124 -2.20 3.72 -0.04
CA LYS A 124 -3.62 4.04 -0.27
C LYS A 124 -3.86 5.55 -0.38
N ALA A 125 -3.25 6.34 0.50
CA ALA A 125 -3.33 7.81 0.44
C ALA A 125 -2.82 8.35 -0.90
N VAL A 126 -1.66 7.88 -1.39
CA VAL A 126 -1.13 8.28 -2.69
C VAL A 126 -2.06 7.89 -3.84
N ILE A 127 -2.61 6.67 -3.84
CA ILE A 127 -3.57 6.20 -4.85
C ILE A 127 -4.82 7.09 -4.84
N ASN A 128 -5.39 7.36 -3.67
CA ASN A 128 -6.59 8.19 -3.52
C ASN A 128 -6.36 9.64 -3.93
N LEU A 129 -5.19 10.23 -3.64
CA LEU A 129 -4.84 11.58 -4.10
C LEU A 129 -4.78 11.65 -5.64
N ARG A 130 -4.17 10.65 -6.30
CA ARG A 130 -4.15 10.57 -7.76
C ARG A 130 -5.54 10.34 -8.34
N LEU A 131 -6.35 9.48 -7.71
CA LEU A 131 -7.72 9.21 -8.12
C LEU A 131 -8.60 10.47 -8.03
N ALA A 132 -8.51 11.20 -6.91
CA ALA A 132 -9.22 12.47 -6.73
C ALA A 132 -8.84 13.50 -7.79
N ARG A 133 -7.55 13.63 -8.12
CA ARG A 133 -7.09 14.51 -9.21
C ARG A 133 -7.70 14.14 -10.56
N ILE A 134 -7.79 12.85 -10.88
CA ILE A 134 -8.44 12.37 -12.11
C ILE A 134 -9.94 12.70 -12.06
N GLN A 135 -10.61 12.44 -10.94
CA GLN A 135 -12.04 12.75 -10.77
C GLN A 135 -12.33 14.25 -10.95
N VAL A 136 -11.45 15.14 -10.47
CA VAL A 136 -11.55 16.59 -10.74
C VAL A 136 -11.46 16.87 -12.25
N GLN A 137 -10.49 16.29 -12.97
CA GLN A 137 -10.37 16.45 -14.42
C GLN A 137 -11.59 15.91 -15.18
N GLN A 138 -12.20 14.84 -14.67
CA GLN A 138 -13.45 14.27 -15.19
C GLN A 138 -14.69 15.08 -14.83
N LYS A 139 -14.55 16.20 -14.11
CA LYS A 139 -15.66 17.01 -13.57
C LYS A 139 -16.55 16.25 -12.57
N LYS A 140 -16.05 15.17 -11.97
CA LYS A 140 -16.69 14.38 -10.91
C LYS A 140 -16.31 14.93 -9.53
N ALA A 141 -16.62 16.20 -9.28
CA ALA A 141 -16.21 16.91 -8.08
C ALA A 141 -16.65 16.22 -6.78
N ASP A 142 -17.89 15.74 -6.71
CA ASP A 142 -18.41 15.10 -5.50
C ASP A 142 -17.73 13.75 -5.22
N ASP A 143 -17.32 13.01 -6.26
CA ASP A 143 -16.54 11.78 -6.11
C ASP A 143 -15.11 12.08 -5.66
N ALA A 144 -14.51 13.16 -6.17
CA ALA A 144 -13.20 13.64 -5.73
C ALA A 144 -13.22 13.99 -4.24
N LEU A 145 -14.24 14.71 -3.78
CA LEU A 145 -14.40 15.08 -2.37
C LEU A 145 -14.52 13.85 -1.46
N LYS A 146 -15.37 12.88 -1.84
CA LYS A 146 -15.50 11.61 -1.11
C LYS A 146 -14.19 10.84 -1.05
N THR A 147 -13.45 10.80 -2.17
CA THR A 147 -12.15 10.13 -2.25
C THR A 147 -11.14 10.80 -1.32
N LEU A 148 -11.08 12.14 -1.31
CA LEU A 148 -10.20 12.91 -0.43
C LEU A 148 -10.52 12.73 1.06
N ASP A 149 -11.78 12.49 1.43
CA ASP A 149 -12.17 12.22 2.82
C ASP A 149 -11.61 10.90 3.36
N THR A 150 -11.20 9.99 2.46
CA THR A 150 -10.55 8.72 2.84
C THR A 150 -9.04 8.86 3.07
N VAL A 151 -8.43 9.98 2.67
CA VAL A 151 -6.99 10.21 2.82
C VAL A 151 -6.68 10.64 4.25
N LYS A 152 -5.83 9.86 4.92
CA LYS A 152 -5.42 10.08 6.31
C LYS A 152 -3.94 10.45 6.37
N GLY A 153 -3.56 11.18 7.42
CA GLY A 153 -2.17 11.52 7.72
C GLY A 153 -1.86 13.01 7.50
N GLU A 154 -1.20 13.62 8.48
CA GLU A 154 -0.88 15.05 8.49
C GLU A 154 0.01 15.46 7.31
N GLY A 155 0.89 14.57 6.85
CA GLY A 155 1.77 14.82 5.70
C GLY A 155 1.03 15.03 4.38
N PHE A 156 -0.23 14.61 4.27
CA PHE A 156 -1.05 14.81 3.07
C PHE A 156 -2.00 16.00 3.18
N ALA A 157 -2.11 16.65 4.36
CA ALA A 157 -3.12 17.67 4.62
C ALA A 157 -3.08 18.82 3.60
N ALA A 158 -1.89 19.30 3.26
CA ALA A 158 -1.71 20.37 2.27
C ALA A 158 -2.19 19.96 0.86
N ILE A 159 -1.87 18.75 0.42
CA ILE A 159 -2.25 18.24 -0.91
C ILE A 159 -3.75 17.97 -0.97
N VAL A 160 -4.31 17.39 0.10
CA VAL A 160 -5.75 17.18 0.24
C VAL A 160 -6.50 18.51 0.17
N ALA A 161 -6.01 19.54 0.87
CA ALA A 161 -6.59 20.87 0.85
C ALA A 161 -6.54 21.51 -0.54
N ASP A 162 -5.41 21.39 -1.25
CA ASP A 162 -5.26 21.87 -2.62
C ASP A 162 -6.28 21.24 -3.58
N LEU A 163 -6.33 19.90 -3.61
CA LEU A 163 -7.26 19.15 -4.47
C LEU A 163 -8.73 19.36 -4.08
N ARG A 164 -9.03 19.50 -2.77
CA ARG A 164 -10.37 19.82 -2.30
C ARG A 164 -10.81 21.19 -2.82
N GLY A 165 -9.91 22.17 -2.80
CA GLY A 165 -10.19 23.48 -3.37
C GLY A 165 -10.42 23.44 -4.88
N GLU A 166 -9.64 22.64 -5.63
CA GLU A 166 -9.86 22.43 -7.06
C GLU A 166 -11.21 21.76 -7.35
N ALA A 167 -11.58 20.73 -6.59
CA ALA A 167 -12.86 20.06 -6.73
C ALA A 167 -14.03 21.03 -6.47
N LEU A 168 -13.96 21.82 -5.39
CA LEU A 168 -14.99 22.83 -5.06
C LEU A 168 -15.07 23.93 -6.11
N LEU A 169 -13.94 24.42 -6.61
CA LEU A 169 -13.92 25.41 -7.68
C LEU A 169 -14.54 24.84 -8.96
N SER A 170 -14.26 23.58 -9.32
CA SER A 170 -14.78 22.96 -10.53
C SER A 170 -16.31 22.87 -10.58
N LYS A 171 -16.98 22.86 -9.42
CA LYS A 171 -18.45 22.93 -9.28
C LYS A 171 -18.99 24.34 -9.02
N GLY A 172 -18.14 25.37 -9.11
CA GLY A 172 -18.51 26.77 -8.94
C GLY A 172 -18.49 27.29 -7.49
N ASP A 173 -18.12 26.46 -6.51
CA ASP A 173 -18.05 26.86 -5.11
C ASP A 173 -16.73 27.60 -4.81
N LYS A 174 -16.66 28.87 -5.22
CA LYS A 174 -15.50 29.74 -5.00
C LYS A 174 -15.19 29.94 -3.51
N GLN A 175 -16.21 29.99 -2.65
CA GLN A 175 -16.02 30.23 -1.21
C GLN A 175 -15.48 28.99 -0.51
N GLY A 176 -16.01 27.81 -0.84
CA GLY A 176 -15.46 26.53 -0.41
C GLY A 176 -14.03 26.33 -0.90
N ALA A 177 -13.75 26.66 -2.17
CA ALA A 177 -12.41 26.57 -2.73
C ALA A 177 -11.40 27.44 -1.98
N ARG A 178 -11.74 28.72 -1.73
CA ARG A 178 -10.92 29.64 -0.93
C ARG A 178 -10.65 29.07 0.46
N SER A 179 -11.70 28.64 1.16
CA SER A 179 -11.59 28.09 2.52
C SER A 179 -10.67 26.87 2.57
N ALA A 180 -10.76 25.98 1.57
CA ALA A 180 -9.90 24.80 1.47
C ALA A 180 -8.42 25.19 1.28
N TRP A 181 -8.12 26.09 0.35
CA TRP A 181 -6.74 26.55 0.11
C TRP A 181 -6.15 27.32 1.29
N GLU A 182 -6.95 28.15 1.98
CA GLU A 182 -6.50 28.83 3.20
C GLU A 182 -6.14 27.83 4.31
N ALA A 183 -6.92 26.76 4.46
CA ALA A 183 -6.59 25.68 5.39
C ALA A 183 -5.30 24.95 4.98
N GLY A 184 -5.09 24.74 3.67
CA GLY A 184 -3.86 24.17 3.13
C GLY A 184 -2.62 25.02 3.40
N VAL A 185 -2.69 26.33 3.19
CA VAL A 185 -1.60 27.28 3.46
C VAL A 185 -1.20 27.29 4.94
N LYS A 186 -2.17 27.12 5.85
CA LYS A 186 -1.95 27.07 7.31
C LYS A 186 -1.44 25.71 7.81
N SER A 187 -1.43 24.69 6.95
CA SER A 187 -0.88 23.37 7.28
C SER A 187 0.65 23.34 7.14
N ASN A 188 1.29 22.20 7.40
CA ASN A 188 2.73 22.01 7.20
C ASN A 188 3.08 21.84 5.70
N ALA A 189 2.58 22.75 4.85
CA ALA A 189 2.81 22.74 3.41
C ALA A 189 4.25 23.14 3.07
N SER A 190 4.78 22.62 1.96
CA SER A 190 6.03 23.14 1.42
C SER A 190 5.84 24.60 0.97
N PRO A 191 6.90 25.44 1.00
CA PRO A 191 6.80 26.83 0.57
C PRO A 191 6.19 26.99 -0.83
N ALA A 192 6.60 26.14 -1.77
CA ALA A 192 6.08 26.14 -3.14
C ALA A 192 4.58 25.80 -3.22
N LEU A 193 4.10 24.82 -2.45
CA LEU A 193 2.69 24.45 -2.44
C LEU A 193 1.84 25.55 -1.78
N SER A 194 2.35 26.15 -0.71
CA SER A 194 1.72 27.29 -0.04
C SER A 194 1.58 28.49 -0.98
N GLU A 195 2.65 28.84 -1.70
CA GLU A 195 2.64 29.92 -2.69
C GLU A 195 1.65 29.63 -3.84
N MET A 196 1.62 28.39 -4.35
CA MET A 196 0.66 27.98 -5.37
C MET A 196 -0.79 28.15 -4.92
N MET A 197 -1.13 27.71 -3.71
CA MET A 197 -2.48 27.88 -3.15
C MET A 197 -2.81 29.36 -2.93
N GLN A 198 -1.84 30.18 -2.49
CA GLN A 198 -2.04 31.62 -2.35
C GLN A 198 -2.32 32.30 -3.69
N MET A 199 -1.61 31.91 -4.77
CA MET A 199 -1.92 32.38 -6.12
C MET A 199 -3.34 32.00 -6.55
N LYS A 200 -3.76 30.75 -6.30
CA LYS A 200 -5.14 30.30 -6.58
C LYS A 200 -6.17 31.13 -5.81
N ILE A 201 -5.95 31.41 -4.52
CA ILE A 201 -6.82 32.26 -3.70
C ILE A 201 -6.94 33.68 -4.28
N ASN A 202 -5.81 34.28 -4.65
CA ASN A 202 -5.78 35.64 -5.18
C ASN A 202 -6.57 35.74 -6.49
N ASN A 203 -6.47 34.72 -7.35
CA ASN A 203 -7.15 34.64 -8.65
C ASN A 203 -8.66 34.38 -8.56
N LEU A 204 -9.22 34.00 -7.40
CA LEU A 204 -10.68 33.82 -7.24
C LEU A 204 -11.48 35.13 -7.28
N SER A 205 -10.79 36.26 -7.12
CA SER A 205 -11.35 37.60 -6.87
C SER A 205 -11.37 38.50 -8.10
N VAL A 206 -10.96 37.98 -9.25
CA VAL A 206 -11.06 38.63 -10.57
C VAL A 206 -12.21 38.02 -11.36
#